data_AF-A0A4Q3KKY9-F1
#
_entry.id   AF-A0A4Q3KKY9-F1
#
_cell.length_a   1.000
_cell.length_b   1.000
_cell.length_c   1.000
_cell.angle_alpha   90.00
_cell.angle_beta   90.00
_cell.angle_gamma   90.00
#
_symmetry.space_group_name_H-M   'P 1'
#
loop_
_entity.id
_entity.type
_entity.pdbx_description
1 polymer ?
#
loop_
_entity_poly.entity_id
_entity_poly.type
_entity_poly.pdbx_seq_one_letter_code
_entity_poly.pdbx_strand_id
1 'polypeptide(L)'
;MIPITTGGRFVRLLVGLWLYGTTMGFLVEAGLGLDPWDVFHEGVTQIVPLSFGQVVILTGAVVMLAWIPLRQRPGIGTLLNVLL
;
A
#
# COMPACT_ATOMS: atom_id res chain seq x y z
N MET A 1 -19.75 15.37 13.05
CA MET A 1 -18.51 14.58 13.21
C MET A 1 -18.80 13.54 14.29
N ILE A 2 -18.99 12.25 13.94
CA ILE A 2 -19.27 11.21 14.94
C ILE A 2 -18.03 11.08 15.83
N PRO A 3 -18.12 11.17 17.16
CA PRO A 3 -16.95 11.00 18.03
C PRO A 3 -16.48 9.55 17.94
N ILE A 4 -15.35 9.33 17.28
CA ILE A 4 -14.76 8.01 17.10
C ILE A 4 -13.72 7.81 18.19
N THR A 5 -13.89 6.76 19.00
CA THR A 5 -12.85 6.34 19.95
C THR A 5 -11.59 5.93 19.19
N THR A 6 -10.41 6.03 19.83
CA THR A 6 -9.13 5.67 19.21
C THR A 6 -9.14 4.24 18.64
N GLY A 7 -9.79 3.30 19.34
CA GLY A 7 -10.01 1.93 18.84
C GLY A 7 -10.87 1.89 17.57
N GLY A 8 -11.98 2.64 17.53
CA GLY A 8 -12.84 2.72 16.34
C GLY A 8 -12.13 3.34 15.13
N ARG A 9 -11.19 4.27 15.34
CA ARG A 9 -10.36 4.84 14.26
C ARG A 9 -9.40 3.79 13.69
N PHE A 10 -8.80 2.97 14.55
CA PHE A 10 -7.86 1.92 14.13
C PHE A 10 -8.57 0.82 13.33
N VAL A 11 -9.75 0.38 13.77
CA VAL A 11 -10.56 -0.59 13.02
C VAL A 11 -10.94 -0.06 11.65
N ARG A 12 -11.40 1.20 11.56
CA ARG A 12 -11.72 1.82 10.27
C ARG A 12 -10.51 1.94 9.35
N LEU A 13 -9.33 2.23 9.90
CA LEU A 13 -8.07 2.25 9.15
C LEU A 13 -7.75 0.86 8.60
N LEU A 14 -7.73 -0.18 9.43
CA LEU A 14 -7.41 -1.54 8.99
C LEU A 14 -8.40 -2.06 7.95
N VAL A 15 -9.71 -1.87 8.18
CA VAL A 15 -10.75 -2.29 7.22
C VAL A 15 -10.63 -1.49 5.92
N GLY A 16 -10.39 -0.18 6.01
CA GLY A 16 -10.21 0.68 4.84
C GLY A 16 -9.00 0.27 4.00
N LEU A 17 -7.88 -0.02 4.64
CA LEU A 17 -6.66 -0.48 3.97
C LEU A 17 -6.86 -1.85 3.32
N TRP A 18 -7.46 -2.80 4.04
CA TRP A 18 -7.76 -4.12 3.48
C TRP A 18 -8.68 -4.05 2.26
N LEU A 19 -9.73 -3.22 2.31
CA LEU A 19 -10.63 -2.99 1.16
C LEU A 19 -9.91 -2.31 -0.01
N TYR A 20 -8.99 -1.38 0.27
CA TYR A 20 -8.17 -0.72 -0.74
C TYR A 20 -7.25 -1.72 -1.45
N GLY A 21 -6.48 -2.52 -0.71
CA GLY A 21 -5.63 -3.56 -1.28
C GLY A 21 -6.43 -4.63 -2.05
N THR A 22 -7.62 -5.00 -1.54
CA THR A 22 -8.53 -5.91 -2.27
C THR A 22 -8.98 -5.32 -3.60
N THR A 23 -9.32 -4.03 -3.62
CA THR A 23 -9.71 -3.31 -4.85
C THR A 23 -8.56 -3.30 -5.86
N MET A 24 -7.34 -3.04 -5.40
CA MET A 24 -6.13 -3.08 -6.23
C MET A 24 -5.94 -4.46 -6.87
N GLY A 25 -6.07 -5.54 -6.08
CA GLY A 25 -6.03 -6.91 -6.62
C GLY A 25 -7.08 -7.18 -7.70
N PHE A 26 -8.30 -6.69 -7.53
CA PHE A 26 -9.34 -6.78 -8.56
C PHE A 26 -9.03 -5.96 -9.81
N LEU A 27 -8.42 -4.78 -9.67
CA LEU A 27 -8.03 -3.95 -10.82
C LEU A 27 -6.92 -4.62 -11.64
N VAL A 28 -5.94 -5.21 -10.96
CA VAL A 28 -4.88 -6.01 -11.60
C VAL A 28 -5.47 -7.19 -12.35
N GLU A 29 -6.33 -7.98 -11.70
CA GLU A 29 -6.98 -9.13 -12.34
C GLU A 29 -7.89 -8.74 -13.51
N ALA A 30 -8.60 -7.60 -13.40
CA ALA A 30 -9.53 -7.14 -14.43
C ALA A 30 -8.82 -6.65 -15.71
N GLY A 31 -7.51 -6.34 -15.65
CA GLY A 31 -6.72 -5.95 -16.82
C GLY A 31 -7.19 -4.65 -17.50
N LEU A 32 -7.90 -3.78 -16.77
CA LEU A 32 -8.52 -2.55 -17.30
C LEU A 32 -7.53 -1.40 -17.54
N GLY A 33 -6.24 -1.64 -17.32
CA GLY A 33 -5.20 -0.63 -17.24
C GLY A 33 -4.94 -0.23 -15.78
N LEU A 34 -3.66 -0.16 -15.44
CA LEU A 34 -3.17 0.15 -14.11
C LEU A 34 -2.72 1.61 -14.04
N ASP A 35 -2.80 2.21 -12.85
CA ASP A 35 -2.19 3.51 -12.63
C ASP A 35 -0.65 3.40 -12.61
N PRO A 36 0.09 4.51 -12.74
CA PRO A 36 1.55 4.45 -12.87
C PRO A 36 2.27 3.73 -11.73
N TRP A 37 1.73 3.78 -10.50
CA TRP A 37 2.29 3.04 -9.38
C TRP A 37 2.14 1.54 -9.63
N ASP A 38 0.94 1.06 -9.90
CA ASP A 38 0.67 -0.36 -10.14
C ASP A 38 1.35 -0.89 -11.41
N VAL A 39 1.44 -0.09 -12.49
CA VAL A 39 2.18 -0.44 -13.72
C VAL A 39 3.65 -0.72 -13.44
N PHE A 40 4.30 0.07 -12.56
CA PHE A 40 5.69 -0.18 -12.18
C PHE A 40 5.84 -1.54 -11.47
N HIS A 41 4.95 -1.84 -10.53
CA HIS A 41 4.97 -3.10 -9.79
C HIS A 41 4.71 -4.29 -10.70
N GLU A 42 3.72 -4.18 -11.58
CA GLU A 42 3.41 -5.18 -12.61
C GLU A 42 4.58 -5.38 -13.57
N GLY A 43 5.32 -4.32 -13.94
CA GLY A 43 6.52 -4.46 -14.76
C GLY A 43 7.65 -5.21 -14.04
N VAL A 44 7.83 -4.97 -12.73
CA VAL A 44 8.86 -5.64 -11.94
C VAL A 44 8.54 -7.12 -11.72
N THR A 45 7.27 -7.49 -11.49
CA THR A 45 6.89 -8.91 -11.32
C THR A 45 7.20 -9.76 -12.54
N GLN A 46 7.30 -9.18 -13.74
CA GLN A 46 7.70 -9.90 -14.96
C GLN A 46 9.18 -10.32 -14.96
N ILE A 47 10.03 -9.73 -14.11
CA ILE A 47 11.48 -9.95 -14.10
C ILE A 47 12.02 -10.47 -12.75
N VAL A 48 11.20 -10.59 -11.71
CA VAL A 48 11.58 -11.18 -10.43
C VAL A 48 10.57 -12.26 -9.99
N PRO A 49 10.99 -13.31 -9.28
CA PRO A 49 10.08 -14.35 -8.80
C PRO A 49 9.36 -13.93 -7.51
N LEU A 50 8.72 -12.76 -7.51
CA LEU A 50 7.96 -12.19 -6.39
C LEU A 50 6.53 -11.91 -6.82
N SER A 51 5.58 -12.03 -5.88
CA SER A 51 4.19 -11.65 -6.14
C SER A 51 4.04 -10.13 -6.23
N PHE A 52 2.99 -9.67 -6.92
CA PHE A 52 2.67 -8.24 -7.03
C PHE A 52 2.68 -7.52 -5.67
N GLY A 53 1.99 -8.09 -4.68
CA GLY A 53 1.97 -7.53 -3.32
C GLY A 53 3.35 -7.48 -2.65
N GLN A 54 4.21 -8.48 -2.86
CA GLN A 54 5.58 -8.45 -2.33
C GLN A 54 6.39 -7.32 -2.96
N VAL A 55 6.26 -7.10 -4.26
CA VAL A 55 6.94 -5.99 -4.94
C VAL A 55 6.41 -4.65 -4.40
N VAL A 56 5.09 -4.48 -4.25
CA VAL A 56 4.48 -3.25 -3.67
C VAL A 56 5.03 -2.96 -2.28
N ILE A 57 5.05 -3.94 -1.39
CA ILE A 57 5.57 -3.80 -0.02
C ILE A 57 7.05 -3.41 -0.04
N LEU A 58 7.87 -4.06 -0.87
CA LEU A 58 9.30 -3.77 -0.98
C LEU A 58 9.56 -2.37 -1.52
N THR A 59 8.88 -1.96 -2.58
CA THR A 59 8.98 -0.61 -3.13
C THR A 59 8.57 0.43 -2.10
N GLY A 60 7.44 0.21 -1.41
CA GLY A 60 6.99 1.08 -0.32
C GLY A 60 8.03 1.19 0.80
N ALA A 61 8.64 0.08 1.22
CA ALA A 61 9.71 0.09 2.20
C ALA A 61 10.94 0.88 1.72
N VAL A 62 11.35 0.74 0.45
CA VAL A 62 12.44 1.53 -0.15
C VAL A 62 12.10 3.02 -0.17
N VAL A 63 10.87 3.40 -0.54
CA VAL A 63 10.41 4.79 -0.50
C VAL A 63 10.45 5.34 0.91
N MET A 64 10.02 4.56 1.91
CA MET A 64 10.10 4.96 3.32
C MET A 64 11.54 5.14 3.81
N LEU A 65 12.47 4.28 3.39
CA LEU A 65 13.90 4.46 3.68
C LEU A 65 14.45 5.72 3.01
N ALA A 66 14.03 5.99 1.77
CA ALA A 66 14.37 7.21 1.06
C ALA A 66 13.81 8.47 1.73
N TRP A 67 12.78 8.37 2.59
CA TRP A 67 12.28 9.48 3.41
C TRP A 67 13.12 9.78 4.65
N ILE A 68 13.97 8.87 5.14
CA ILE A 68 14.85 9.11 6.28
C ILE A 68 15.65 10.43 6.14
N PRO A 69 16.31 10.72 5.00
CA PRO A 69 17.01 11.99 4.82
C PRO A 69 16.07 13.21 4.78
N LEU A 70 14.80 13.06 4.39
CA LEU A 70 13.81 14.13 4.35
C LEU A 70 13.29 14.52 5.75
N ARG A 71 13.66 13.77 6.80
CA ARG A 71 13.26 14.01 8.20
C ARG A 71 11.73 14.08 8.43
N GLN A 72 10.93 13.57 7.50
CA GLN A 72 9.50 13.35 7.74
C GLN A 72 9.31 12.10 8.57
N ARG A 73 8.46 12.19 9.60
CA ARG A 73 8.19 11.07 10.50
C ARG A 73 6.99 10.28 9.97
N PRO A 74 7.18 9.09 9.36
CA PRO A 74 6.05 8.27 8.96
C PRO A 74 5.24 7.86 10.20
N GLY A 75 3.93 8.02 10.12
CA GLY A 75 3.02 7.58 11.16
C GLY A 75 2.73 6.08 11.07
N ILE A 76 2.09 5.54 12.11
CA ILE A 76 1.62 4.13 12.12
C ILE A 76 0.71 3.85 10.92
N GLY A 77 -0.15 4.80 10.54
CA GLY A 77 -1.02 4.65 9.37
C GLY A 77 -0.26 4.52 8.05
N THR A 78 0.88 5.20 7.90
CA THR A 78 1.74 5.07 6.72
C THR A 78 2.38 3.69 6.65
N LEU A 79 2.90 3.20 7.78
CA LEU A 79 3.46 1.85 7.86
C LEU A 79 2.39 0.80 7.54
N LEU A 80 1.20 0.94 8.12
CA LEU A 80 0.09 0.02 7.86
C LEU A 80 -0.34 0.06 6.39
N ASN A 81 -0.35 1.22 5.74
CA ASN A 81 -0.71 1.34 4.33
C ASN A 81 0.29 0.65 3.38
N VAL A 82 1.58 0.61 3.74
CA VAL A 82 2.57 -0.13 2.95
C VAL A 82 2.43 -1.64 3.13
N LEU A 83 1.94 -2.09 4.29
CA LEU A 83 1.87 -3.50 4.66
C LEU A 83 0.52 -4.19 4.34
N LEU A 84 -0.57 -3.41 4.22
CA LEU A 84 -1.96 -3.88 4.05
C LEU A 84 -2.57 -3.27 2.79
#